data_AF-A0A914G877-F1
#
_entry.id   AF-A0A914G877-F1
#
_cell.length_a   1.000
_cell.length_b   1.000
_cell.length_c   1.000
_cell.angle_alpha   90.00
_cell.angle_beta   90.00
_cell.angle_gamma   90.00
#
_symmetry.space_group_name_H-M   'P 1'
#
loop_
_entity.id
_entity.type
_entity.pdbx_description
1 polymer ?
#
loop_
_entity_poly.entity_id
_entity_poly.type
_entity_poly.pdbx_seq_one_letter_code
_entity_poly.pdbx_strand_id
1 'polypeptide(L)'
;MQTTDEMEKKIFDAINVIRLDPPRFARPAVTEAFNFSENEIVRFHEGQNPPMHLVGITPPGLLLPFVSMKFGTTTTFPLLFLSKGAGYSRNFRGWQQQFISILIMDHKLSSLHSSLNAFRLSLDHSLSKLFSKNASTTSLSPHELQSYESAAATT
;
A
#
# COMPACT_ATOMS: atom_id res chain seq x y z
N MET A 1 -5.89 -1.08 28.32
CA MET A 1 -5.08 -1.19 27.09
C MET A 1 -6.03 -1.71 26.02
N GLN A 2 -6.34 -0.95 24.96
CA GLN A 2 -7.19 -1.46 23.87
C GLN A 2 -6.38 -2.42 23.00
N THR A 3 -7.02 -3.49 22.52
CA THR A 3 -6.38 -4.46 21.64
C THR A 3 -6.32 -3.93 20.20
N THR A 4 -5.32 -4.36 19.42
CA THR A 4 -5.16 -3.96 18.01
C THR A 4 -6.42 -4.21 17.19
N ASP A 5 -7.18 -5.25 17.53
CA ASP A 5 -8.41 -5.64 16.82
C ASP A 5 -9.61 -4.73 17.16
N GLU A 6 -9.71 -4.23 18.39
CA GLU A 6 -10.71 -3.21 18.77
C GLU A 6 -10.45 -1.87 18.07
N MET A 7 -9.17 -1.56 17.83
CA MET A 7 -8.75 -0.32 17.16
C MET A 7 -8.95 -0.41 15.65
N GLU A 8 -8.66 -1.57 15.06
CA GLU A 8 -9.00 -1.90 13.68
C GLU A 8 -10.50 -1.74 13.44
N LYS A 9 -11.34 -2.34 14.31
CA LYS A 9 -12.79 -2.21 14.25
C LYS A 9 -13.25 -0.75 14.32
N LYS A 10 -12.67 0.08 15.19
CA LYS A 10 -13.00 1.51 15.26
C LYS A 10 -12.65 2.30 14.00
N ILE A 11 -11.55 1.95 13.33
CA ILE A 11 -11.18 2.60 12.06
C ILE A 11 -12.17 2.17 10.96
N PHE A 12 -12.54 0.89 10.92
CA PHE A 12 -13.60 0.39 10.03
C PHE A 12 -14.96 1.04 10.27
N ASP A 13 -15.30 1.30 11.54
CA ASP A 13 -16.60 1.87 11.90
C ASP A 13 -16.63 3.40 11.71
N ALA A 14 -15.49 4.09 11.87
CA ALA A 14 -15.41 5.56 11.81
C ALA A 14 -15.17 6.12 10.40
N ILE A 15 -14.61 5.31 9.50
CA ILE A 15 -14.20 5.71 8.16
C ILE A 15 -14.68 4.63 7.20
N ASN A 16 -15.23 5.02 6.05
CA ASN A 16 -15.63 4.06 5.01
C ASN A 16 -14.38 3.45 4.33
N VAL A 17 -13.64 2.63 5.06
CA VAL A 17 -12.42 1.93 4.62
C VAL A 17 -12.77 0.53 4.12
N ILE A 18 -12.16 0.16 3.01
CA ILE A 18 -12.25 -1.16 2.39
C ILE A 18 -11.08 -2.00 2.90
N ARG A 19 -11.35 -3.21 3.39
CA ARG A 19 -10.27 -4.12 3.74
C ARG A 19 -9.56 -4.60 2.47
N LEU A 20 -8.24 -4.55 2.47
CA LEU A 20 -7.41 -5.04 1.38
C LEU A 20 -6.42 -6.06 1.93
N ASP A 21 -6.44 -7.28 1.39
CA ASP A 21 -5.45 -8.32 1.66
C ASP A 21 -4.55 -8.46 0.43
N PRO A 22 -3.43 -7.71 0.35
CA PRO A 22 -2.62 -7.66 -0.86
C PRO A 22 -1.84 -8.97 -1.10
N PRO A 23 -1.47 -9.24 -2.35
CA PRO A 23 -0.58 -10.34 -2.69
C PRO A 23 0.78 -10.18 -1.99
N ARG A 24 1.35 -11.32 -1.57
CA ARG A 24 2.64 -11.34 -0.87
C ARG A 24 3.83 -11.33 -1.80
N PHE A 25 3.61 -11.68 -3.06
CA PHE A 25 4.63 -11.79 -4.08
C PHE A 25 4.32 -10.85 -5.24
N ALA A 26 5.36 -10.25 -5.79
CA ALA A 26 5.30 -9.43 -6.99
C ALA A 26 6.40 -9.85 -7.97
N ARG A 27 6.18 -9.58 -9.26
CA ARG A 27 7.22 -9.73 -10.28
C ARG A 27 8.24 -8.58 -10.16
N PRO A 28 9.49 -8.74 -10.65
CA PRO A 28 10.51 -7.70 -10.59
C PRO A 28 10.07 -6.37 -11.20
N ALA A 29 9.41 -6.41 -12.35
CA ALA A 29 8.93 -5.22 -13.04
C ALA A 29 7.98 -4.35 -12.18
N VAL A 30 7.20 -4.96 -11.29
CA VAL A 30 6.34 -4.22 -10.34
C VAL A 30 7.21 -3.46 -9.35
N THR A 31 8.15 -4.14 -8.69
CA THR A 31 9.03 -3.50 -7.69
C THR A 31 9.97 -2.44 -8.30
N GLU A 32 10.40 -2.64 -9.54
CA GLU A 32 11.22 -1.68 -10.30
C GLU A 32 10.43 -0.39 -10.58
N ALA A 33 9.15 -0.50 -10.95
CA ALA A 33 8.29 0.66 -11.15
C ALA A 33 8.11 1.50 -9.87
N PHE A 34 8.29 0.89 -8.69
CA PHE A 34 8.28 1.58 -7.40
C PHE A 34 9.65 2.15 -6.99
N ASN A 35 10.67 2.08 -7.85
CA ASN A 35 12.06 2.49 -7.56
C ASN A 35 12.63 1.85 -6.28
N PHE A 36 12.18 0.64 -5.92
CA PHE A 36 12.83 -0.11 -4.86
C PHE A 36 14.19 -0.56 -5.37
N SER A 37 15.25 -0.27 -4.60
CA SER A 37 16.57 -0.77 -5.00
C SER A 37 16.62 -2.30 -4.84
N GLU A 38 17.37 -2.98 -5.70
CA GLU A 38 17.53 -4.45 -5.61
C GLU A 38 18.01 -4.92 -4.22
N ASN A 39 18.75 -4.05 -3.52
CA ASN A 39 19.29 -4.30 -2.19
C ASN A 39 18.25 -4.21 -1.08
N GLU A 40 17.07 -3.67 -1.34
CA GLU A 40 15.97 -3.55 -0.37
C GLU A 40 14.96 -4.67 -0.49
N ILE A 41 14.98 -5.42 -1.60
CA ILE A 41 13.97 -6.40 -1.94
C ILE A 41 14.37 -7.80 -1.47
N VAL A 42 13.43 -8.51 -0.87
CA VAL A 42 13.62 -9.92 -0.53
C VAL A 42 13.25 -10.76 -1.75
N ARG A 43 14.24 -11.39 -2.38
CA ARG A 43 14.02 -12.31 -3.52
C ARG A 43 13.52 -13.65 -3.01
N PHE A 44 12.47 -14.17 -3.62
CA PHE A 44 11.90 -15.48 -3.35
C PHE A 44 12.21 -16.41 -4.52
N HIS A 45 13.05 -17.40 -4.21
CA HIS A 45 13.37 -18.54 -5.06
C HIS A 45 14.20 -18.20 -6.33
N GLU A 46 15.46 -18.64 -6.34
CA GLU A 46 16.39 -18.50 -7.48
C GLU A 46 16.10 -19.48 -8.64
N GLY A 47 15.21 -20.46 -8.43
CA GLY A 47 14.91 -21.52 -9.42
C GLY A 47 13.82 -21.20 -10.45
N GLN A 48 13.11 -20.07 -10.30
CA GLN A 48 12.12 -19.61 -11.28
C GLN A 48 12.67 -18.39 -12.01
N ASN A 49 12.66 -18.43 -13.34
CA ASN A 49 13.06 -17.33 -14.18
C ASN A 49 11.80 -16.77 -14.87
N PRO A 50 11.34 -15.55 -14.54
CA PRO A 50 11.98 -14.55 -13.68
C PRO A 50 11.77 -14.80 -12.16
N PRO A 51 12.70 -14.33 -11.31
CA PRO A 51 12.59 -14.47 -9.85
C PRO A 51 11.39 -13.69 -9.31
N MET A 52 10.75 -14.18 -8.25
CA MET A 52 9.67 -13.46 -7.57
C MET A 52 10.20 -12.63 -6.41
N HIS A 53 9.56 -11.52 -6.10
CA HIS A 53 9.91 -10.65 -4.96
C HIS A 53 8.87 -10.75 -3.86
N LEU A 54 9.30 -10.91 -2.61
CA LEU A 54 8.44 -10.81 -1.42
C LEU A 54 8.19 -9.34 -1.12
N VAL A 55 6.92 -8.95 -1.12
CA VAL A 55 6.48 -7.56 -0.92
C VAL A 55 5.51 -7.44 0.27
N GLY A 56 4.49 -8.29 0.34
CA GLY A 56 3.49 -8.24 1.39
C GLY A 56 2.74 -6.90 1.42
N ILE A 57 2.63 -6.28 2.58
CA ILE A 57 1.92 -4.99 2.74
C ILE A 57 2.80 -3.75 2.54
N THR A 58 3.92 -3.89 1.84
CA THR A 58 4.72 -2.75 1.35
C THR A 58 4.02 -2.08 0.16
N PRO A 59 4.38 -0.84 -0.22
CA PRO A 59 3.72 -0.12 -1.31
C PRO A 59 3.56 -0.94 -2.62
N PRO A 60 4.56 -1.71 -3.10
CA PRO A 60 4.39 -2.55 -4.28
C PRO A 60 3.27 -3.59 -4.16
N GLY A 61 3.14 -4.24 -2.99
CA GLY A 61 2.11 -5.24 -2.78
C GLY A 61 0.71 -4.63 -2.63
N LEU A 62 0.61 -3.49 -1.94
CA LEU A 62 -0.66 -2.76 -1.76
C LEU A 62 -1.25 -2.28 -3.08
N LEU A 63 -0.41 -1.94 -4.04
CA LEU A 63 -0.85 -1.34 -5.30
C LEU A 63 -1.09 -2.37 -6.40
N LEU A 64 -0.54 -3.59 -6.27
CA LEU A 64 -0.66 -4.65 -7.26
C LEU A 64 -2.12 -5.00 -7.63
N PRO A 65 -3.09 -5.06 -6.69
CA PRO A 65 -4.50 -5.34 -7.03
C PRO A 65 -5.16 -4.30 -7.93
N PHE A 66 -4.61 -3.08 -7.99
CA PHE A 66 -5.17 -1.97 -8.76
C PHE A 66 -4.47 -1.77 -10.10
N VAL A 67 -3.40 -2.52 -10.37
CA VAL A 67 -2.77 -2.56 -11.68
C VAL A 67 -3.78 -3.15 -12.68
N SER A 68 -4.01 -2.44 -13.78
CA SER A 68 -5.01 -2.75 -14.83
C SER A 68 -6.46 -2.50 -14.43
N MET A 69 -6.69 -1.90 -13.26
CA MET A 69 -8.03 -1.56 -12.80
C MET A 69 -8.44 -0.18 -13.35
N LYS A 70 -9.56 -0.16 -14.06
CA LYS A 70 -10.19 1.10 -14.50
C LYS A 70 -11.20 1.56 -13.47
N PHE A 71 -11.02 2.77 -12.95
CA PHE A 71 -12.03 3.43 -12.12
C PHE A 71 -13.10 4.04 -13.02
N GLY A 72 -14.36 3.76 -12.71
CA GLY A 72 -15.50 4.28 -13.46
C GLY A 72 -15.77 5.74 -13.15
N THR A 73 -16.57 6.40 -13.99
CA THR A 73 -17.03 7.78 -13.77
C THR A 73 -17.92 7.93 -12.54
N THR A 74 -18.47 6.82 -12.03
CA THR A 74 -19.31 6.77 -10.82
C THR A 74 -18.53 6.42 -9.55
N THR A 75 -17.22 6.19 -9.64
CA THR A 75 -16.39 5.92 -8.47
C THR A 75 -16.32 7.18 -7.60
N THR A 76 -16.77 7.08 -6.36
CA THR A 76 -16.67 8.18 -5.38
C THR A 76 -15.31 8.11 -4.68
N PHE A 77 -14.51 9.16 -4.84
CA PHE A 77 -13.22 9.32 -4.18
C PHE A 77 -13.34 10.23 -2.94
N PRO A 78 -12.41 10.13 -1.95
CA PRO A 78 -11.27 9.21 -1.92
C PRO A 78 -11.70 7.77 -1.58
N LEU A 79 -11.00 6.79 -2.16
CA LEU A 79 -11.11 5.40 -1.73
C LEU A 79 -10.02 5.12 -0.70
N LEU A 80 -10.40 4.53 0.42
CA LEU A 80 -9.50 4.24 1.53
C LEU A 80 -9.44 2.73 1.71
N PHE A 81 -8.23 2.17 1.64
CA PHE A 81 -8.00 0.74 1.83
C PHE A 81 -7.13 0.52 3.06
N LEU A 82 -7.54 -0.40 3.92
CA LEU A 82 -6.79 -0.79 5.11
C LEU A 82 -6.25 -2.21 4.93
N SER A 83 -4.94 -2.37 5.16
CA SER A 83 -4.25 -3.66 5.13
C SER A 83 -3.46 -3.88 6.40
N LYS A 84 -3.45 -5.11 6.89
CA LYS A 84 -2.67 -5.53 8.07
C LYS A 84 -1.97 -6.84 7.77
N GLY A 85 -0.71 -6.96 8.15
CA GLY A 85 0.09 -8.14 7.86
C GLY A 85 1.58 -7.90 7.79
N ALA A 86 2.30 -8.80 7.14
CA ALA A 86 3.75 -8.73 7.01
C ALA A 86 4.16 -7.93 5.75
N GLY A 87 5.06 -6.97 5.93
CA GLY A 87 5.86 -6.37 4.86
C GLY A 87 7.25 -6.98 4.87
N TYR A 88 7.86 -7.07 3.68
CA TYR A 88 9.17 -7.69 3.50
C TYR A 88 10.15 -6.70 2.89
N SER A 89 11.32 -6.55 3.51
CA SER A 89 12.43 -5.75 3.00
C SER A 89 13.71 -6.16 3.67
N ARG A 90 14.83 -6.16 2.95
CA ARG A 90 16.17 -6.38 3.51
C ARG A 90 16.56 -5.31 4.54
N ASN A 91 15.93 -4.13 4.50
CA ASN A 91 16.11 -3.06 5.49
C ASN A 91 15.44 -3.38 6.83
N PHE A 92 14.48 -4.32 6.86
CA PHE A 92 13.82 -4.71 8.10
C PHE A 92 14.70 -5.68 8.89
N ARG A 93 14.72 -5.52 10.21
CA ARG A 93 15.41 -6.44 11.11
C ARG A 93 14.72 -7.81 11.03
N GLY A 94 15.42 -8.80 10.47
CA GLY A 94 14.85 -10.13 10.20
C GLY A 94 14.04 -10.22 8.91
N TRP A 95 14.19 -9.23 8.01
CA TRP A 95 13.61 -9.15 6.66
C TRP A 95 12.08 -9.11 6.58
N GLN A 96 11.40 -9.11 7.73
CA GLN A 96 9.96 -9.09 7.86
C GLN A 96 9.56 -8.18 9.01
N GLN A 97 8.52 -7.40 8.81
CA GLN A 97 7.93 -6.56 9.86
C GLN A 97 6.42 -6.51 9.69
N GLN A 98 5.68 -6.51 10.81
CA GLN A 98 4.23 -6.36 10.77
C GLN A 98 3.88 -4.88 10.64
N PHE A 99 3.02 -4.54 9.68
CA PHE A 99 2.50 -3.19 9.49
C PHE A 99 0.97 -3.17 9.50
N ILE A 100 0.45 -1.97 9.70
CA ILE A 100 -0.90 -1.59 9.33
C ILE A 100 -0.75 -0.43 8.35
N SER A 101 -1.26 -0.62 7.14
CA SER A 101 -1.08 0.31 6.03
C SER A 101 -2.44 0.80 5.54
N ILE A 102 -2.55 2.11 5.35
CA ILE A 102 -3.69 2.72 4.66
C ILE A 102 -3.24 3.17 3.28
N LEU A 103 -3.89 2.66 2.24
CA LEU A 103 -3.78 3.17 0.88
C LEU A 103 -4.94 4.11 0.60
N ILE A 104 -4.63 5.34 0.20
CA ILE A 104 -5.59 6.36 -0.19
C ILE A 104 -5.49 6.53 -1.71
N MET A 105 -6.56 6.19 -2.43
CA MET A 105 -6.66 6.54 -3.84
C MET A 105 -7.54 7.78 -3.99
N ASP A 106 -7.06 8.78 -4.73
CA ASP A 106 -7.76 10.06 -4.91
C ASP A 106 -7.42 10.75 -6.25
N HIS A 107 -8.28 11.65 -6.72
CA HIS A 107 -8.01 12.46 -7.91
C HIS A 107 -7.02 13.59 -7.61
N LYS A 108 -5.93 13.66 -8.37
CA LYS A 108 -4.90 14.73 -8.29
C LYS A 108 -5.42 16.17 -8.50
N LEU A 109 -6.69 16.36 -8.86
CA LEU A 109 -7.24 17.62 -9.33
C LEU A 109 -8.35 18.14 -8.40
N SER A 110 -7.97 19.10 -7.54
CA SER A 110 -8.75 20.27 -7.05
C SER A 110 -8.51 20.58 -5.56
N SER A 111 -8.98 21.74 -5.11
CA SER A 111 -8.82 22.40 -3.81
C SER A 111 -9.04 21.56 -2.54
N LEU A 112 -9.47 20.30 -2.66
CA LEU A 112 -9.55 19.31 -1.59
C LEU A 112 -8.18 18.71 -1.21
N HIS A 113 -7.15 18.89 -2.04
CA HIS A 113 -5.82 18.34 -1.80
C HIS A 113 -5.19 18.82 -0.48
N SER A 114 -5.45 20.06 -0.06
CA SER A 114 -5.00 20.61 1.23
C SER A 114 -5.74 19.98 2.42
N SER A 115 -7.05 19.80 2.33
CA SER A 115 -7.85 19.12 3.34
C SER A 115 -7.52 17.63 3.46
N LEU A 116 -7.24 16.96 2.34
CA LEU A 116 -6.82 15.56 2.33
C LEU A 116 -5.40 15.37 2.84
N ASN A 117 -4.49 16.30 2.58
CA ASN A 117 -3.17 16.30 3.22
C ASN A 117 -3.27 16.52 4.73
N ALA A 118 -4.16 17.42 5.20
CA ALA A 118 -4.42 17.60 6.62
C ALA A 118 -5.05 16.34 7.26
N PHE A 119 -5.99 15.70 6.56
CA PHE A 119 -6.58 14.43 6.96
C PHE A 119 -5.53 13.30 7.00
N ARG A 120 -4.67 13.22 5.98
CA ARG A 120 -3.55 12.26 5.91
C ARG A 120 -2.57 12.47 7.05
N LEU A 121 -2.16 13.71 7.33
CA LEU A 121 -1.27 14.02 8.46
C LEU A 121 -1.93 13.67 9.80
N SER A 122 -3.23 13.95 9.94
CA SER A 122 -4.02 13.56 11.12
C SER A 122 -4.11 12.04 11.25
N LEU A 123 -4.31 11.31 10.14
CA LEU A 123 -4.29 9.85 10.08
C LEU A 123 -2.91 9.31 10.41
N ASP A 124 -1.83 9.77 9.79
CA ASP A 124 -0.45 9.35 10.06
C ASP A 124 -0.10 9.57 11.54
N HIS A 125 -0.48 10.72 12.09
CA HIS A 125 -0.29 11.01 13.51
C HIS A 125 -1.15 10.13 14.42
N SER A 126 -2.40 9.83 14.03
CA SER A 126 -3.28 8.94 14.79
C SER A 126 -2.78 7.50 14.72
N LEU A 127 -2.46 7.00 13.53
CA LEU A 127 -1.95 5.65 13.29
C LEU A 127 -0.60 5.41 13.96
N SER A 128 0.33 6.38 13.90
CA SER A 128 1.63 6.25 14.60
C SER A 128 1.48 6.22 16.12
N LYS A 129 0.49 6.94 16.68
CA LYS A 129 0.13 6.86 18.10
C LYS A 129 -0.56 5.53 18.45
N LEU A 130 -1.37 4.99 17.55
CA LEU A 130 -2.21 3.82 17.79
C LEU A 130 -1.47 2.49 17.52
N PHE A 131 -0.56 2.45 16.54
CA PHE A 131 0.01 1.21 16.01
C PHE A 131 1.54 1.18 15.97
N SER A 132 2.22 2.07 16.70
CA SER A 132 3.69 2.20 16.77
C SER A 132 4.34 2.65 15.45
N LYS A 133 5.68 2.63 15.37
CA LYS A 133 6.48 3.11 14.21
C LYS A 133 6.22 2.37 12.88
N ASN A 134 5.33 1.38 12.88
CA ASN A 134 5.09 0.48 11.75
C ASN A 134 3.72 0.73 11.10
N ALA A 135 3.16 1.92 11.28
CA ALA A 135 2.02 2.35 10.49
C ALA A 135 2.49 3.20 9.30
N SER A 136 1.84 3.05 8.15
CA SER A 136 2.15 3.86 6.97
C SER A 136 0.89 4.27 6.22
N THR A 137 0.89 5.49 5.68
CA THR A 137 -0.12 5.94 4.72
C THR A 137 0.53 6.19 3.37
N THR A 138 0.03 5.49 2.35
CA THR A 138 0.42 5.69 0.95
C THR A 138 -0.73 6.37 0.23
N SER A 139 -0.45 7.43 -0.52
CA SER A 139 -1.46 8.10 -1.36
C SER A 139 -1.03 7.97 -2.82
N LEU A 140 -2.00 7.67 -3.69
CA LEU A 140 -1.74 7.52 -5.11
C LEU A 140 -2.94 7.98 -5.92
N SER A 141 -2.70 8.60 -7.07
CA SER A 141 -3.75 8.95 -8.00
C SER A 141 -3.98 7.84 -9.03
N PRO A 142 -5.21 7.66 -9.55
CA PRO A 142 -5.48 6.69 -10.61
C PRO A 142 -4.60 6.83 -11.86
N HIS A 143 -4.14 8.05 -12.18
CA HIS A 143 -3.20 8.26 -13.29
C HIS A 143 -1.81 7.67 -12.99
N GLU A 144 -1.35 7.70 -11.74
CA GLU A 144 -0.08 7.09 -11.36
C GLU A 144 -0.11 5.56 -11.48
N LEU A 145 -1.30 4.93 -11.39
CA LEU A 145 -1.49 3.50 -11.64
C LEU A 145 -1.12 3.09 -13.08
N GLN A 146 -1.36 3.95 -14.08
CA GLN A 146 -1.04 3.67 -15.48
C GLN A 146 0.46 3.50 -15.73
N SER A 147 1.30 4.20 -14.96
CA SER A 147 2.76 4.03 -15.01
C SER A 147 3.19 2.65 -14.52
N TYR A 148 2.49 2.09 -13.52
CA TYR A 148 2.75 0.74 -13.00
C TYR A 148 2.18 -0.35 -13.92
N GLU A 149 1.07 -0.09 -14.61
CA GLU A 149 0.51 -0.97 -15.63
C GLU A 149 1.48 -1.21 -16.79
N SER A 150 2.09 -0.13 -17.28
CA SER A 150 3.06 -0.21 -18.38
C SER A 150 4.24 -1.11 -17.99
N ALA A 151 4.73 -0.98 -16.74
CA ALA A 151 5.81 -1.82 -16.22
C ALA A 151 5.39 -3.27 -16.00
N ALA A 152 4.17 -3.51 -15.50
CA ALA A 152 3.66 -4.87 -15.29
C ALA A 152 3.30 -5.60 -16.60
N ALA A 153 3.03 -4.88 -17.69
CA ALA A 153 2.66 -5.42 -18.99
C ALA A 153 3.85 -5.71 -19.94
N THR A 154 4.98 -5.01 -19.79
CA THR A 154 6.22 -5.31 -20.54
C THR A 154 7.00 -6.44 -19.86
N THR A 155 6.57 -7.70 -20.00
CA THR A 155 7.39 -8.93 -20.13
C THR A 155 6.55 -10.22 -20.07
#